data_AF-A0A6V8LM79-F1
#
_entry.id   AF-A0A6V8LM79-F1
#
_cell.length_a   1.000
_cell.length_b   1.000
_cell.length_c   1.000
_cell.angle_alpha   90.00
_cell.angle_beta   90.00
_cell.angle_gamma   90.00
#
_symmetry.space_group_name_H-M   'P 1'
#
loop_
_entity.id
_entity.type
_entity.pdbx_description
1 polymer ?
#
loop_
_entity_poly.entity_id
_entity_poly.type
_entity_poly.pdbx_seq_one_letter_code
_entity_poly.pdbx_strand_id
1 'polypeptide(L)'
;MNQVASALGAAYALAGAGALAGLVTPARWRSTTAGAATAAVGAAGVAAGLAAVSGTGWQARLPDLLPLAGVSLSVDALAGWFLLLIGAVAAVVGIYTVGYTGRGGHGPASRTALAVLPVFVAAMLLVPAAANVSTFLLAWELMAVTSLLLVLAEHRHSPAVRTAGLWYAAMTQAGFVAVLLDWCGWPRPLAGSRSR
;
A
#
# COMPACT_ATOMS: atom_id res chain seq x y z
N MET A 1 19.92 12.80 8.64
CA MET A 1 18.53 12.32 8.56
C MET A 1 18.53 11.05 7.71
N ASN A 2 17.86 9.97 8.12
CA ASN A 2 17.85 8.72 7.34
C ASN A 2 17.08 8.96 6.03
N GLN A 3 17.74 8.79 4.89
CA GLN A 3 17.16 9.07 3.57
C GLN A 3 15.93 8.21 3.28
N VAL A 4 15.96 6.95 3.71
CA VAL A 4 14.82 6.01 3.58
C VAL A 4 13.61 6.53 4.38
N ALA A 5 13.83 6.96 5.61
CA ALA A 5 12.76 7.49 6.46
C ALA A 5 12.10 8.74 5.87
N SER A 6 12.90 9.68 5.36
CA SER A 6 12.38 10.88 4.71
C SER A 6 11.63 10.58 3.41
N ALA A 7 12.13 9.64 2.61
CA ALA A 7 11.52 9.26 1.34
C ALA A 7 10.19 8.52 1.56
N LEU A 8 10.13 7.59 2.52
CA LEU A 8 8.89 6.93 2.91
C LEU A 8 7.89 7.91 3.53
N GLY A 9 8.35 8.78 4.44
CA GLY A 9 7.51 9.84 5.02
C GLY A 9 6.90 10.74 3.94
N ALA A 10 7.70 11.12 2.94
CA ALA A 10 7.22 11.87 1.78
C ALA A 10 6.21 11.07 0.95
N ALA A 11 6.46 9.78 0.68
CA ALA A 11 5.53 8.91 -0.04
C ALA A 11 4.16 8.84 0.65
N TYR A 12 4.12 8.63 1.97
CA TYR A 12 2.87 8.57 2.73
C TYR A 12 2.16 9.93 2.80
N ALA A 13 2.90 11.03 2.98
CA ALA A 13 2.34 12.37 2.97
C ALA A 13 1.75 12.74 1.60
N LEU A 14 2.45 12.42 0.52
CA LEU A 14 1.99 12.62 -0.86
C LEU A 14 0.77 11.77 -1.18
N ALA A 15 0.71 10.54 -0.66
CA ALA A 15 -0.44 9.67 -0.83
C ALA A 15 -1.69 10.24 -0.13
N GLY A 16 -1.54 10.69 1.12
CA GLY A 16 -2.62 11.35 1.86
C GLY A 16 -3.09 12.64 1.20
N ALA A 17 -2.15 13.50 0.78
CA ALA A 17 -2.44 14.73 0.06
C ALA A 17 -3.12 14.44 -1.30
N GLY A 18 -2.66 13.42 -2.03
CA GLY A 18 -3.22 12.96 -3.29
C GLY A 18 -4.65 12.45 -3.14
N ALA A 19 -4.95 11.72 -2.06
CA ALA A 19 -6.29 11.25 -1.76
C ALA A 19 -7.25 12.41 -1.46
N LEU A 20 -6.83 13.35 -0.60
CA LEU A 20 -7.60 14.55 -0.30
C LEU A 20 -7.81 15.42 -1.53
N ALA A 21 -6.77 15.61 -2.34
CA ALA A 21 -6.85 16.33 -3.61
C ALA A 21 -7.80 15.63 -4.58
N GLY A 22 -7.73 14.31 -4.74
CA GLY A 22 -8.64 13.54 -5.59
C GLY A 22 -10.11 13.67 -5.19
N LEU A 23 -10.37 13.81 -3.87
CA LEU A 23 -11.70 14.09 -3.36
C LEU A 23 -12.11 15.55 -3.61
N VAL A 24 -11.31 16.54 -3.26
CA VAL A 24 -11.73 17.96 -3.29
C VAL A 24 -11.67 18.58 -4.69
N THR A 25 -10.79 18.10 -5.56
CA THR A 25 -10.53 18.75 -6.85
C THR A 25 -11.70 18.63 -7.83
N PRO A 26 -11.96 19.70 -8.61
CA PRO A 26 -12.95 19.68 -9.67
C PRO A 26 -12.52 18.71 -10.78
N ALA A 27 -13.51 18.10 -11.45
CA ALA A 27 -13.31 17.00 -12.41
C ALA A 27 -12.26 17.27 -13.50
N ARG A 28 -12.08 18.55 -13.89
CA ARG A 28 -11.10 18.99 -14.89
C ARG A 28 -9.63 18.76 -14.52
N TRP A 29 -9.29 18.84 -13.22
CA TRP A 29 -7.91 18.72 -12.74
C TRP A 29 -7.65 17.38 -12.03
N ARG A 30 -8.71 16.65 -11.69
CA ARG A 30 -8.65 15.46 -10.84
C ARG A 30 -7.71 14.38 -11.38
N SER A 31 -7.79 14.09 -12.68
CA SER A 31 -6.93 13.10 -13.34
C SER A 31 -5.45 13.50 -13.25
N THR A 32 -5.14 14.76 -13.56
CA THR A 32 -3.78 15.29 -13.47
C THR A 32 -3.27 15.29 -12.03
N THR A 33 -4.07 15.71 -11.05
CA THR A 33 -3.65 15.75 -9.65
C THR A 33 -3.45 14.34 -9.08
N ALA A 34 -4.35 13.40 -9.39
CA ALA A 34 -4.25 12.02 -8.93
C ALA A 34 -3.06 11.29 -9.58
N GLY A 35 -2.89 11.45 -10.90
CA GLY A 35 -1.75 10.87 -11.62
C GLY A 35 -0.41 11.47 -11.17
N ALA A 36 -0.33 12.79 -11.01
CA ALA A 36 0.86 13.46 -10.49
C ALA A 36 1.17 13.05 -9.04
N ALA A 37 0.16 12.95 -8.17
CA ALA A 37 0.35 12.46 -6.81
C ALA A 37 0.84 11.00 -6.80
N THR A 38 0.21 10.12 -7.59
CA THR A 38 0.62 8.71 -7.72
C THR A 38 2.06 8.59 -8.23
N ALA A 39 2.43 9.41 -9.23
CA ALA A 39 3.79 9.45 -9.74
C ALA A 39 4.79 9.98 -8.72
N ALA A 40 4.42 10.99 -7.93
CA ALA A 40 5.26 11.52 -6.86
C ALA A 40 5.46 10.50 -5.73
N VAL A 41 4.40 9.75 -5.35
CA VAL A 41 4.50 8.62 -4.41
C VAL A 41 5.43 7.55 -4.97
N GLY A 42 5.30 7.21 -6.25
CA GLY A 42 6.17 6.26 -6.94
C GLY A 42 7.64 6.69 -6.94
N ALA A 43 7.92 7.95 -7.29
CA ALA A 43 9.27 8.51 -7.27
C ALA A 43 9.87 8.51 -5.85
N ALA A 44 9.08 8.83 -4.82
CA ALA A 44 9.50 8.74 -3.44
C ALA A 44 9.79 7.29 -3.02
N GLY A 45 9.00 6.32 -3.50
CA GLY A 45 9.24 4.88 -3.34
C GLY A 45 10.55 4.41 -4.00
N VAL A 46 10.84 4.88 -5.21
CA VAL A 46 12.13 4.63 -5.90
C VAL A 46 13.29 5.22 -5.10
N ALA A 47 13.16 6.44 -4.62
CA ALA A 47 14.20 7.09 -3.81
C ALA A 47 14.45 6.32 -2.49
N ALA A 48 13.38 5.86 -1.82
CA ALA A 48 13.50 5.01 -0.64
C ALA A 48 14.17 3.67 -0.97
N GLY A 49 13.79 3.03 -2.08
CA GLY A 49 14.35 1.76 -2.53
C GLY A 49 15.84 1.87 -2.88
N LEU A 50 16.24 2.89 -3.63
CA LEU A 50 17.64 3.16 -3.96
C LEU A 50 18.49 3.43 -2.71
N ALA A 51 17.97 4.21 -1.76
CA ALA A 51 18.65 4.46 -0.50
C ALA A 51 18.80 3.18 0.35
N ALA A 52 17.79 2.31 0.36
CA ALA A 52 17.86 1.04 1.07
C ALA A 52 18.87 0.06 0.43
N VAL A 53 18.88 -0.04 -0.91
CA VAL A 53 19.81 -0.89 -1.66
C VAL A 53 21.27 -0.41 -1.51
N SER A 54 21.50 0.89 -1.34
CA SER A 54 22.84 1.44 -1.09
C SER A 54 23.39 1.17 0.32
N GLY A 55 22.65 0.41 1.14
CA GLY A 55 23.08 -0.04 2.47
C GLY A 55 22.53 0.80 3.61
N THR A 56 21.64 1.76 3.35
CA THR A 56 21.00 2.53 4.44
C THR A 56 19.76 1.80 4.94
N GLY A 57 19.90 1.07 6.04
CA GLY A 57 18.78 0.43 6.73
C GLY A 57 17.94 1.45 7.51
N TRP A 58 16.64 1.20 7.64
CA TRP A 58 15.77 1.97 8.53
C TRP A 58 14.87 1.05 9.34
N GLN A 59 14.68 1.36 10.61
CA GLN A 59 13.76 0.65 11.49
C GLN A 59 12.95 1.65 12.31
N ALA A 60 11.65 1.38 12.45
CA ALA A 60 10.75 2.09 13.34
C ALA A 60 9.85 1.11 14.07
N ARG A 61 9.68 1.33 15.38
CA ARG A 61 8.78 0.54 16.22
C ARG A 61 7.82 1.48 16.93
N LEU A 62 6.54 1.22 16.77
CA LEU A 62 5.42 1.93 17.39
C LEU A 62 4.60 0.89 18.19
N PRO A 63 5.07 0.56 19.41
CA PRO A 63 4.46 -0.51 20.22
C PRO A 63 3.01 -0.22 20.62
N ASP A 64 2.64 1.06 20.77
CA ASP A 64 1.32 1.47 21.29
C ASP A 64 0.19 1.54 20.26
N LEU A 65 0.48 1.35 18.96
CA LEU A 65 -0.53 1.50 17.91
C LEU A 65 -1.48 0.29 17.76
N LEU A 66 -1.09 -0.91 18.21
CA LEU A 66 -1.89 -2.13 18.05
C LEU A 66 -1.82 -3.05 19.27
N PRO A 67 -2.97 -3.46 19.85
CA PRO A 67 -3.02 -4.19 21.13
C PRO A 67 -2.47 -5.62 21.10
N LEU A 68 -2.21 -6.24 19.93
CA LEU A 68 -1.72 -7.62 19.83
C LEU A 68 -0.19 -7.77 19.64
N ALA A 69 0.52 -6.77 19.06
CA ALA A 69 1.99 -6.86 18.85
C ALA A 69 2.71 -5.54 18.51
N GLY A 70 2.02 -4.39 18.45
CA GLY A 70 2.60 -3.13 17.97
C GLY A 70 2.93 -3.09 16.47
N VAL A 71 3.15 -1.88 15.93
CA VAL A 71 3.57 -1.68 14.53
C VAL A 71 5.09 -1.65 14.46
N SER A 72 5.69 -2.50 13.63
CA SER A 72 7.14 -2.57 13.43
C SER A 72 7.45 -2.53 11.94
N LEU A 73 8.22 -1.53 11.53
CA LEU A 73 8.68 -1.33 10.17
C LEU A 73 10.19 -1.49 10.12
N SER A 74 10.68 -2.25 9.14
CA SER A 74 12.11 -2.44 8.87
C SER A 74 12.30 -2.45 7.38
N VAL A 75 13.22 -1.63 6.90
CA VAL A 75 13.61 -1.58 5.50
C VAL A 75 15.08 -1.95 5.43
N ASP A 76 15.33 -3.13 4.86
CA ASP A 76 16.64 -3.64 4.51
C ASP A 76 16.86 -3.55 2.99
N ALA A 77 18.00 -4.06 2.50
CA ALA A 77 18.32 -4.02 1.07
C ALA A 77 17.32 -4.83 0.22
N LEU A 78 16.73 -5.90 0.77
CA LEU A 78 15.75 -6.73 0.05
C LEU A 78 14.41 -5.99 -0.07
N ALA A 79 13.91 -5.43 1.02
CA ALA A 79 12.76 -4.53 1.02
C ALA A 79 13.00 -3.34 0.08
N GLY A 80 14.23 -2.81 0.05
CA GLY A 80 14.67 -1.76 -0.88
C GLY A 80 14.43 -2.10 -2.35
N TRP A 81 14.76 -3.32 -2.77
CA TRP A 81 14.47 -3.79 -4.14
C TRP A 81 12.98 -3.80 -4.45
N PHE A 82 12.14 -4.28 -3.53
CA PHE A 82 10.68 -4.26 -3.71
C PHE A 82 10.12 -2.84 -3.78
N LEU A 83 10.59 -1.93 -2.90
CA LEU A 83 10.20 -0.51 -2.93
C LEU A 83 10.56 0.15 -4.26
N LEU A 84 11.74 -0.18 -4.81
CA LEU A 84 12.20 0.33 -6.10
C LEU A 84 11.29 -0.14 -7.24
N LEU A 85 10.97 -1.43 -7.28
CA LEU A 85 10.09 -2.01 -8.32
C LEU A 85 8.67 -1.43 -8.24
N ILE A 86 8.07 -1.42 -7.04
CA ILE A 86 6.73 -0.87 -6.80
C ILE A 86 6.70 0.62 -7.16
N GLY A 87 7.71 1.38 -6.72
CA GLY A 87 7.81 2.81 -7.00
C GLY A 87 7.96 3.13 -8.48
N ALA A 88 8.78 2.36 -9.21
CA ALA A 88 8.99 2.56 -10.64
C ALA A 88 7.70 2.29 -11.43
N VAL A 89 7.01 1.19 -11.14
CA VAL A 89 5.71 0.88 -11.77
C VAL A 89 4.68 1.95 -11.41
N ALA A 90 4.60 2.37 -10.14
CA ALA A 90 3.68 3.42 -9.71
C ALA A 90 3.92 4.76 -10.41
N ALA A 91 5.18 5.12 -10.69
CA ALA A 91 5.53 6.31 -11.45
C ALA A 91 4.94 6.26 -12.87
N VAL A 92 5.12 5.13 -13.56
CA VAL A 92 4.57 4.90 -14.90
C VAL A 92 3.03 4.90 -14.88
N VAL A 93 2.42 4.22 -13.89
CA VAL A 93 0.95 4.19 -13.70
C VAL A 93 0.40 5.59 -13.45
N GLY A 94 1.08 6.42 -12.67
CA GLY A 94 0.69 7.80 -12.43
C GLY A 94 0.62 8.61 -13.73
N ILE A 95 1.65 8.52 -14.57
CA ILE A 95 1.70 9.17 -15.89
C ILE A 95 0.60 8.64 -16.81
N TYR A 96 0.44 7.31 -16.87
CA TYR A 96 -0.60 6.67 -17.68
C TYR A 96 -2.01 7.11 -17.28
N THR A 97 -2.26 7.23 -15.97
CA THR A 97 -3.57 7.64 -15.43
C THR A 97 -3.99 9.02 -15.94
N VAL A 98 -3.04 9.97 -16.06
CA VAL A 98 -3.32 11.32 -16.59
C VAL A 98 -3.80 11.27 -18.04
N GLY A 99 -3.19 10.41 -18.87
CA GLY A 99 -3.59 10.24 -20.26
C GLY A 99 -4.89 9.47 -20.43
N TYR A 100 -5.09 8.41 -19.65
CA TYR A 100 -6.22 7.50 -19.78
C TYR A 100 -7.55 8.09 -19.28
N THR A 101 -7.52 8.85 -18.17
CA THR A 101 -8.70 9.45 -17.52
C THR A 101 -8.81 10.97 -17.70
N GLY A 102 -7.87 11.57 -18.45
CA GLY A 102 -7.83 12.99 -18.74
C GLY A 102 -8.94 13.45 -19.71
N ARG A 103 -8.99 14.75 -20.01
CA ARG A 103 -9.96 15.33 -20.96
C ARG A 103 -9.77 14.69 -22.35
N GLY A 104 -10.75 13.89 -22.79
CA GLY A 104 -10.70 13.14 -24.06
C GLY A 104 -10.20 11.70 -23.93
N GLY A 105 -9.90 11.24 -22.71
CA GLY A 105 -9.59 9.85 -22.41
C GLY A 105 -10.83 8.95 -22.47
N HIS A 106 -10.62 7.67 -22.79
CA HIS A 106 -11.68 6.66 -22.92
C HIS A 106 -12.04 5.99 -21.58
N GLY A 107 -11.30 6.29 -20.51
CA GLY A 107 -11.47 5.68 -19.19
C GLY A 107 -12.48 6.44 -18.30
N PRO A 108 -13.28 5.73 -17.49
CA PRO A 108 -14.17 6.39 -16.53
C PRO A 108 -13.37 7.11 -15.43
N ALA A 109 -13.51 8.43 -15.36
CA ALA A 109 -12.85 9.29 -14.37
C ALA A 109 -13.55 9.24 -12.98
N SER A 110 -13.72 8.02 -12.44
CA SER A 110 -14.38 7.80 -11.15
C SER A 110 -13.65 8.54 -10.04
N ARG A 111 -14.36 9.41 -9.31
CA ARG A 111 -13.79 10.24 -8.24
C ARG A 111 -13.12 9.39 -7.16
N THR A 112 -13.75 8.29 -6.79
CA THR A 112 -13.24 7.37 -5.78
C THR A 112 -11.99 6.65 -6.27
N ALA A 113 -11.97 6.18 -7.53
CA ALA A 113 -10.81 5.48 -8.07
C ALA A 113 -9.55 6.36 -8.07
N LEU A 114 -9.69 7.60 -8.56
CA LEU A 114 -8.58 8.55 -8.63
C LEU A 114 -8.08 8.99 -7.24
N ALA A 115 -8.97 9.06 -6.24
CA ALA A 115 -8.57 9.38 -4.87
C ALA A 115 -7.88 8.21 -4.15
N VAL A 116 -8.31 6.97 -4.42
CA VAL A 116 -7.78 5.77 -3.76
C VAL A 116 -6.48 5.29 -4.38
N LEU A 117 -6.23 5.55 -5.66
CA LEU A 117 -5.03 5.12 -6.38
C LEU A 117 -3.70 5.43 -5.65
N PRO A 118 -3.41 6.68 -5.22
CA PRO A 118 -2.17 6.96 -4.49
C PRO A 118 -2.11 6.27 -3.12
N VAL A 119 -3.26 6.03 -2.47
CA VAL A 119 -3.35 5.28 -1.20
C VAL A 119 -3.03 3.80 -1.41
N PHE A 120 -3.52 3.21 -2.51
CA PHE A 120 -3.19 1.83 -2.89
C PHE A 120 -1.69 1.64 -3.10
N VAL A 121 -1.03 2.56 -3.79
CA VAL A 121 0.43 2.52 -3.97
C VAL A 121 1.15 2.64 -2.62
N ALA A 122 0.71 3.53 -1.74
CA ALA A 122 1.28 3.65 -0.40
C ALA A 122 1.11 2.35 0.42
N ALA A 123 -0.05 1.70 0.34
CA ALA A 123 -0.28 0.41 0.99
C ALA A 123 0.64 -0.69 0.43
N MET A 124 0.85 -0.73 -0.89
CA MET A 124 1.80 -1.63 -1.54
C MET A 124 3.25 -1.45 -1.04
N LEU A 125 3.70 -0.20 -0.82
CA LEU A 125 5.02 0.08 -0.25
C LEU A 125 5.15 -0.35 1.22
N LEU A 126 4.04 -0.43 1.95
CA LEU A 126 4.03 -0.82 3.37
C LEU A 126 4.26 -2.33 3.58
N VAL A 127 3.84 -3.16 2.62
CA VAL A 127 3.95 -4.62 2.68
C VAL A 127 5.40 -5.12 2.83
N PRO A 128 6.36 -4.75 1.95
CA PRO A 128 7.75 -5.18 2.11
C PRO A 128 8.46 -4.52 3.28
N ALA A 129 7.93 -3.42 3.82
CA ALA A 129 8.51 -2.72 4.97
C ALA A 129 8.05 -3.31 6.33
N ALA A 130 7.10 -4.24 6.35
CA ALA A 130 6.56 -4.82 7.58
C ALA A 130 7.56 -5.79 8.24
N ALA A 131 7.90 -5.52 9.49
CA ALA A 131 8.88 -6.31 10.25
C ALA A 131 8.27 -7.33 11.22
N ASN A 132 6.94 -7.36 11.36
CA ASN A 132 6.22 -8.35 12.15
C ASN A 132 4.90 -8.76 11.48
N VAL A 133 4.34 -9.89 11.91
CA VAL A 133 3.12 -10.47 11.31
C VAL A 133 1.94 -9.51 11.41
N SER A 134 1.76 -8.81 12.53
CA SER A 134 0.64 -7.88 12.71
C SER A 134 0.70 -6.67 11.76
N THR A 135 1.88 -6.09 11.56
CA THR A 135 2.09 -4.99 10.60
C THR A 135 1.92 -5.47 9.17
N PHE A 136 2.39 -6.68 8.87
CA PHE A 136 2.20 -7.31 7.56
C PHE A 136 0.71 -7.54 7.26
N LEU A 137 -0.03 -8.11 8.20
CA LEU A 137 -1.47 -8.31 8.10
C LEU A 137 -2.22 -6.98 7.95
N LEU A 138 -1.84 -5.95 8.71
CA LEU A 138 -2.42 -4.61 8.58
C LEU A 138 -2.14 -3.99 7.20
N ALA A 139 -0.88 -4.06 6.74
CA ALA A 139 -0.49 -3.56 5.42
C ALA A 139 -1.23 -4.30 4.30
N TRP A 140 -1.38 -5.62 4.46
CA TRP A 140 -2.11 -6.47 3.54
C TRP A 140 -3.60 -6.13 3.50
N GLU A 141 -4.25 -5.98 4.65
CA GLU A 141 -5.65 -5.57 4.74
C GLU A 141 -5.87 -4.18 4.10
N LEU A 142 -5.00 -3.21 4.41
CA LEU A 142 -5.10 -1.87 3.81
C LEU A 142 -4.99 -1.93 2.28
N MET A 143 -4.08 -2.75 1.77
CA MET A 143 -3.89 -2.98 0.35
C MET A 143 -5.09 -3.71 -0.29
N ALA A 144 -5.65 -4.72 0.39
CA ALA A 144 -6.84 -5.44 -0.07
C ALA A 144 -8.07 -4.52 -0.12
N VAL A 145 -8.30 -3.72 0.92
CA VAL A 145 -9.40 -2.75 0.99
C VAL A 145 -9.27 -1.68 -0.09
N THR A 146 -8.08 -1.11 -0.28
CA THR A 146 -7.87 -0.09 -1.32
C THR A 146 -8.01 -0.68 -2.73
N SER A 147 -7.54 -1.91 -2.97
CA SER A 147 -7.80 -2.65 -4.21
C SER A 147 -9.29 -2.87 -4.45
N LEU A 148 -10.02 -3.32 -3.43
CA LEU A 148 -11.47 -3.51 -3.51
C LEU A 148 -12.19 -2.20 -3.83
N LEU A 149 -11.79 -1.09 -3.22
CA LEU A 149 -12.35 0.23 -3.50
C LEU A 149 -12.08 0.69 -4.94
N LEU A 150 -10.87 0.44 -5.47
CA LEU A 150 -10.56 0.73 -6.88
C LEU A 150 -11.45 -0.08 -7.82
N VAL A 151 -11.57 -1.38 -7.56
CA VAL A 151 -12.42 -2.30 -8.30
C VAL A 151 -13.88 -1.82 -8.26
N LEU A 152 -14.45 -1.58 -7.06
CA LEU A 152 -15.81 -1.08 -6.88
C LEU A 152 -16.05 0.32 -7.47
N ALA A 153 -15.04 1.19 -7.50
CA ALA A 153 -15.16 2.51 -8.10
C ALA A 153 -15.36 2.44 -9.62
N GLU A 154 -14.85 1.39 -10.26
CA GLU A 154 -15.06 1.04 -11.68
C GLU A 154 -16.45 0.42 -11.93
N HIS A 155 -17.05 -0.20 -10.89
CA HIS A 155 -18.32 -0.96 -11.01
C HIS A 155 -19.56 -0.15 -11.37
N ARG A 156 -19.51 1.19 -11.35
CA ARG A 156 -20.65 1.99 -11.83
C ARG A 156 -20.97 1.75 -13.31
N HIS A 157 -20.12 1.02 -14.05
CA HIS A 157 -20.33 0.68 -15.47
C HIS A 157 -20.69 -0.80 -15.78
N SER A 158 -20.62 -1.75 -14.84
CA SER A 158 -21.05 -3.15 -15.12
C SER A 158 -21.33 -3.99 -13.86
N PRO A 159 -22.57 -4.53 -13.67
CA PRO A 159 -22.94 -5.31 -12.49
C PRO A 159 -22.25 -6.69 -12.37
N ALA A 160 -21.70 -7.24 -13.46
CA ALA A 160 -21.03 -8.55 -13.47
C ALA A 160 -19.71 -8.58 -12.67
N VAL A 161 -19.06 -7.44 -12.45
CA VAL A 161 -17.77 -7.36 -11.75
C VAL A 161 -17.94 -7.48 -10.22
N ARG A 162 -19.15 -7.22 -9.70
CA ARG A 162 -19.45 -7.25 -8.24
C ARG A 162 -19.15 -8.61 -7.63
N THR A 163 -19.49 -9.67 -8.37
CA THR A 163 -19.25 -11.05 -7.97
C THR A 163 -17.74 -11.33 -7.92
N ALA A 164 -16.96 -10.83 -8.89
CA ALA A 164 -15.50 -10.99 -8.91
C ALA A 164 -14.80 -10.21 -7.78
N GLY A 165 -15.24 -8.98 -7.48
CA GLY A 165 -14.73 -8.20 -6.34
C GLY A 165 -15.03 -8.84 -4.99
N LEU A 166 -16.23 -9.39 -4.82
CA LEU A 166 -16.61 -10.15 -3.61
C LEU A 166 -15.82 -11.44 -3.45
N TRP A 167 -15.57 -12.18 -4.54
CA TRP A 167 -14.69 -13.35 -4.52
C TRP A 167 -13.25 -12.99 -4.18
N TYR A 168 -12.74 -11.87 -4.70
CA TYR A 168 -11.40 -11.39 -4.38
C TYR A 168 -11.26 -11.04 -2.90
N ALA A 169 -12.23 -10.29 -2.35
CA ALA A 169 -12.29 -9.95 -0.93
C ALA A 169 -12.43 -11.21 -0.04
N ALA A 170 -13.25 -12.17 -0.45
CA ALA A 170 -13.41 -13.43 0.28
C ALA A 170 -12.11 -14.26 0.27
N MET A 171 -11.38 -14.31 -0.85
CA MET A 171 -10.08 -14.99 -0.92
C MET A 171 -9.02 -14.30 -0.06
N THR A 172 -9.00 -12.96 -0.02
CA THR A 172 -8.03 -12.24 0.82
C THR A 172 -8.34 -12.41 2.30
N GLN A 173 -9.62 -12.34 2.69
CA GLN A 173 -10.05 -12.61 4.07
C GLN A 173 -9.79 -14.07 4.48
N ALA A 174 -10.00 -15.03 3.58
CA ALA A 174 -9.63 -16.43 3.83
C ALA A 174 -8.11 -16.60 4.02
N GLY A 175 -7.30 -15.90 3.21
CA GLY A 175 -5.85 -15.85 3.38
C GLY A 175 -5.42 -15.24 4.70
N PHE A 176 -6.05 -14.13 5.11
CA PHE A 176 -5.83 -13.51 6.43
C PHE A 176 -6.14 -14.50 7.56
N VAL A 177 -7.31 -15.15 7.51
CA VAL A 177 -7.73 -16.13 8.52
C VAL A 177 -6.77 -17.33 8.56
N ALA A 178 -6.31 -17.83 7.41
CA ALA A 178 -5.36 -18.93 7.36
C ALA A 178 -4.02 -18.58 8.02
N VAL A 179 -3.49 -17.38 7.77
CA VAL A 179 -2.25 -16.90 8.40
C VAL A 179 -2.45 -16.68 9.90
N LEU A 180 -3.61 -16.16 10.31
CA LEU A 180 -3.93 -15.95 11.72
C LEU A 180 -4.06 -17.28 12.47
N LEU A 181 -4.67 -18.30 11.85
CA LEU A 181 -4.81 -19.64 12.41
C LEU A 181 -3.46 -20.34 12.55
N ASP A 182 -2.57 -20.21 11.56
CA ASP A 182 -1.20 -20.75 11.64
C ASP A 182 -0.41 -20.09 12.79
N TRP A 183 -0.48 -18.76 12.89
CA TRP A 183 0.18 -18.02 13.97
C TRP A 183 -0.36 -18.37 15.37
N CYS A 184 -1.66 -18.59 15.50
CA CYS A 184 -2.30 -18.94 16.76
C CYS A 184 -2.19 -20.43 17.10
N GLY A 185 -2.06 -21.28 16.07
CA GLY A 185 -1.94 -22.73 16.17
C GLY A 185 -0.52 -23.22 16.44
N TRP A 186 0.50 -22.37 16.29
CA TRP A 186 1.88 -22.74 16.59
C TRP A 186 2.03 -23.08 18.08
N PRO A 187 2.34 -24.34 18.44
CA PRO A 187 2.58 -24.72 19.82
C PRO A 187 3.80 -23.93 20.32
N ARG A 188 3.56 -22.96 21.20
CA ARG A 188 4.63 -22.30 21.93
C ARG A 188 5.37 -23.38 22.72
N PRO A 189 6.68 -23.61 22.48
CA PRO A 189 7.44 -24.46 23.36
C PRO A 189 7.33 -23.85 24.75
N LEU A 190 6.70 -24.57 25.68
CA LEU A 190 6.70 -24.22 27.08
C LEU A 190 8.17 -24.27 27.53
N ALA A 191 8.82 -23.11 27.55
CA ALA A 191 10.10 -22.94 28.20
C ALA A 191 9.90 -23.20 29.70
N GLY A 192 10.19 -24.41 30.16
CA GLY A 192 10.17 -24.69 31.60
C GLY A 192 10.01 -26.16 31.99
N SER A 193 11.07 -26.97 31.83
CA SER A 193 11.55 -27.81 32.94
C SER A 193 12.95 -28.32 32.62
N ARG A 194 13.96 -27.49 32.90
CA ARG A 194 15.24 -28.02 33.37
C ARG A 194 15.01 -28.50 34.80
N SER A 195 14.99 -29.81 35.01
CA SER A 195 15.44 -30.41 36.27
C SER A 195 15.73 -31.90 36.09
N ARG A 196 16.96 -32.24 35.74
CA ARG A 196 17.93 -33.02 36.54
C ARG A 196 19.05 -33.51 35.63
#